data_AF-A0A524C4Y6-F1
#
_entry.id   AF-A0A524C4Y6-F1
#
_cell.length_a   1.000
_cell.length_b   1.000
_cell.length_c   1.000
_cell.angle_alpha   90.00
_cell.angle_beta   90.00
_cell.angle_gamma   90.00
#
_symmetry.space_group_name_H-M   'P 1'
#
loop_
_entity.id
_entity.type
_entity.pdbx_description
1 polymer ?
#
loop_
_entity_poly.entity_id
_entity_poly.type
_entity_poly.pdbx_seq_one_letter_code
_entity_poly.pdbx_strand_id
1 'polypeptide(L)'
;MPDKAENAKAFGVLLAEAWEHTPSFICSNDDYVYCLFPADDTKAKWVEASLTFPDGSLDKKEIDSSKAIALLIEELKVLPNYGANTIVTSKAKLDEVASRLGTLV
;
A
#
# COMPACT_ATOMS: atom_id res chain seq x y z
N MET A 1 18.61 -0.63 -13.19
CA MET A 1 17.74 -1.26 -12.17
C MET A 1 17.09 -0.11 -11.43
N PRO A 2 15.77 -0.13 -11.18
CA PRO A 2 15.19 0.83 -10.25
C PRO A 2 15.95 0.71 -8.92
N ASP A 3 16.30 1.84 -8.33
CA ASP A 3 17.02 1.84 -7.07
C ASP A 3 16.05 1.39 -5.97
N LYS A 4 16.26 0.19 -5.42
CA LYS A 4 15.37 -0.41 -4.41
C LYS A 4 15.21 0.52 -3.21
N ALA A 5 16.28 1.22 -2.83
CA ALA A 5 16.26 2.17 -1.73
C ALA A 5 15.40 3.40 -2.06
N GLU A 6 15.50 3.91 -3.31
CA GLU A 6 14.67 5.01 -3.79
C GLU A 6 13.18 4.63 -3.83
N ASN A 7 12.87 3.45 -4.35
CA ASN A 7 11.50 2.94 -4.41
C ASN A 7 10.91 2.68 -3.02
N ALA A 8 11.69 2.11 -2.10
CA ALA A 8 11.27 1.89 -0.72
C ALA A 8 10.98 3.23 -0.02
N LYS A 9 11.83 4.24 -0.24
CA LYS A 9 11.60 5.59 0.30
C LYS A 9 10.35 6.24 -0.31
N ALA A 10 10.17 6.12 -1.63
CA ALA A 10 9.00 6.64 -2.33
C ALA A 10 7.71 5.98 -1.83
N PHE A 11 7.71 4.65 -1.67
CA PHE A 11 6.57 3.93 -1.11
C PHE A 11 6.34 4.27 0.37
N GLY A 12 7.39 4.51 1.15
CA GLY A 12 7.26 4.96 2.54
C GLY A 12 6.47 6.26 2.68
N VAL A 13 6.62 7.20 1.74
CA VAL A 13 5.80 8.42 1.67
C VAL A 13 4.33 8.07 1.38
N LEU A 14 4.07 7.19 0.41
CA LEU A 14 2.70 6.76 0.06
C LEU A 14 2.03 6.01 1.21
N LEU A 15 2.78 5.23 1.98
CA LEU A 15 2.29 4.51 3.14
C LEU A 15 1.87 5.48 4.26
N ALA A 16 2.64 6.55 4.48
CA ALA A 16 2.28 7.60 5.41
C ALA A 16 1.03 8.37 4.93
N GLU A 17 0.96 8.72 3.65
CA GLU A 17 -0.23 9.36 3.06
C GLU A 17 -1.47 8.48 3.22
N ALA A 18 -1.37 7.18 2.94
CA ALA A 18 -2.47 6.24 3.11
C ALA A 18 -2.97 6.17 4.56
N TRP A 19 -2.07 6.26 5.54
CA TRP A 19 -2.46 6.26 6.96
C TRP A 19 -3.24 7.52 7.35
N GLU A 20 -2.88 8.68 6.80
CA GLU A 20 -3.53 9.96 7.11
C GLU A 20 -4.86 10.17 6.34
N HIS A 21 -5.00 9.59 5.13
CA HIS A 21 -6.19 9.77 4.29
C HIS A 21 -7.23 8.66 4.51
N THR A 22 -8.33 9.00 5.17
CA THR A 22 -9.45 8.06 5.42
C THR A 22 -10.62 8.29 4.44
N PRO A 23 -11.22 7.23 3.86
CA PRO A 23 -10.90 5.82 4.07
C PRO A 23 -9.67 5.38 3.27
N SER A 24 -8.83 4.55 3.88
CA SER A 24 -7.74 3.85 3.20
C SER A 24 -7.78 2.36 3.47
N PHE A 25 -7.11 1.61 2.60
CA PHE A 25 -6.83 0.21 2.79
C PHE A 25 -5.34 -0.02 2.62
N ILE A 26 -4.74 -0.69 3.60
CA ILE A 26 -3.33 -1.03 3.60
C ILE A 26 -3.22 -2.50 3.99
N CYS A 27 -2.51 -3.29 3.20
CA CYS A 27 -2.15 -4.66 3.55
C CYS A 27 -0.67 -4.90 3.28
N SER A 28 -0.08 -5.80 4.07
CA SER A 28 1.30 -6.22 3.86
C SER A 28 1.47 -7.66 4.30
N ASN A 29 2.13 -8.45 3.46
CA ASN A 29 2.60 -9.80 3.73
C ASN A 29 4.10 -9.87 3.44
N ASP A 30 4.68 -11.06 3.41
CA ASP A 30 6.12 -11.25 3.19
C ASP A 30 6.59 -10.83 1.79
N ASP A 31 5.71 -10.91 0.79
CA ASP A 31 6.03 -10.68 -0.62
C ASP A 31 5.87 -9.22 -1.04
N TYR A 32 4.85 -8.52 -0.54
CA TYR A 32 4.56 -7.13 -0.93
C TYR A 32 3.84 -6.33 0.16
N VAL A 33 3.80 -5.02 -0.08
CA VAL A 33 2.94 -4.07 0.62
C VAL A 33 2.10 -3.31 -0.39
N TYR A 34 0.84 -3.07 -0.06
CA TYR A 34 -0.13 -2.37 -0.90
C TYR A 34 -0.86 -1.30 -0.09
N CYS A 35 -1.12 -0.16 -0.72
CA CYS A 35 -2.01 0.86 -0.19
C CYS A 35 -2.97 1.40 -1.27
N LEU A 36 -4.17 1.74 -0.81
CA LEU A 36 -5.23 2.34 -1.60
C LEU A 36 -5.89 3.44 -0.77
N PHE A 37 -5.88 4.67 -1.25
CA PHE A 37 -6.38 5.84 -0.50
C PHE A 37 -6.85 6.96 -1.44
N PRO A 38 -7.75 7.84 -1.01
CA PRO A 38 -8.20 8.98 -1.82
C PRO A 38 -7.08 10.02 -1.97
N ALA A 39 -6.94 10.56 -3.17
CA ALA A 39 -5.97 11.61 -3.51
C ALA A 39 -6.55 13.02 -3.30
N ASP A 40 -7.85 13.12 -3.01
CA ASP A 40 -8.57 14.37 -2.83
C ASP A 40 -9.72 14.21 -1.83
N ASP A 41 -10.17 15.33 -1.25
CA ASP A 41 -11.23 15.35 -0.23
C ASP A 41 -12.61 14.91 -0.75
N THR A 42 -12.84 15.07 -2.06
CA THR A 42 -14.08 14.66 -2.73
C THR A 42 -14.11 13.15 -3.02
N LYS A 43 -12.97 12.47 -2.85
CA LYS A 43 -12.75 11.04 -3.12
C LYS A 43 -13.05 10.66 -4.58
N ALA A 44 -12.89 11.62 -5.49
CA ALA A 44 -13.07 11.40 -6.92
C ALA A 44 -11.87 10.66 -7.53
N LYS A 45 -10.67 10.96 -7.04
CA LYS A 45 -9.40 10.35 -7.40
C LYS A 45 -8.83 9.58 -6.24
N TRP A 46 -8.16 8.49 -6.58
CA TRP A 46 -7.54 7.57 -5.65
C TRP A 46 -6.13 7.24 -6.12
N VAL A 47 -5.25 7.02 -5.15
CA VAL A 47 -3.94 6.43 -5.39
C VAL A 47 -4.01 4.97 -5.03
N GLU A 48 -3.61 4.12 -5.96
CA GLU A 48 -3.24 2.75 -5.69
C GLU A 48 -1.72 2.62 -5.85
N ALA A 49 -1.09 1.96 -4.90
CA ALA A 49 0.33 1.68 -4.97
C ALA A 49 0.67 0.34 -4.34
N SER A 50 1.71 -0.31 -4.86
CA SER A 50 2.29 -1.51 -4.28
C SER A 50 3.80 -1.51 -4.41
N LEU A 51 4.47 -2.17 -3.46
CA LEU A 51 5.88 -2.46 -3.52
C LEU A 51 6.12 -3.95 -3.25
N THR A 52 6.85 -4.61 -4.15
CA THR A 52 7.28 -6.00 -4.01
C THR A 52 8.62 -6.05 -3.28
N PHE A 53 8.68 -6.70 -2.11
CA PHE A 53 9.89 -6.72 -1.29
C PHE A 53 11.08 -7.42 -1.97
N PRO A 54 10.92 -8.59 -2.64
CA PRO A 54 12.04 -9.28 -3.28
C PRO A 54 12.84 -8.44 -4.28
N ASP A 55 12.17 -7.74 -5.19
CA ASP A 55 12.81 -7.00 -6.29
C ASP A 55 12.79 -5.48 -6.11
N GLY A 56 12.06 -4.95 -5.11
CA GLY A 56 11.92 -3.52 -4.87
C GLY A 56 11.14 -2.80 -5.97
N SER A 57 10.34 -3.52 -6.77
CA SER A 57 9.49 -2.93 -7.80
C SER A 57 8.37 -2.13 -7.15
N LEU A 58 8.19 -0.90 -7.63
CA LEU A 58 7.15 0.02 -7.20
C LEU A 58 6.16 0.21 -8.35
N ASP A 59 4.89 -0.10 -8.11
CA ASP A 59 3.77 0.27 -8.97
C ASP A 59 2.96 1.35 -8.26
N LYS A 60 2.62 2.42 -8.98
CA LYS A 60 1.75 3.50 -8.50
C LYS A 60 0.88 3.97 -9.65
N LYS A 61 -0.42 4.09 -9.40
CA LYS A 61 -1.39 4.62 -10.35
C LYS A 61 -2.43 5.52 -9.68
N GLU A 62 -2.82 6.57 -10.39
CA GLU A 62 -4.00 7.36 -10.06
C GLU A 62 -5.20 6.78 -10.79
N ILE A 63 -6.29 6.55 -10.07
CA ILE A 63 -7.50 5.88 -10.56
C ILE A 63 -8.74 6.62 -10.07
N ASP A 64 -9.89 6.38 -10.71
CA ASP A 64 -11.18 6.87 -10.22
C ASP A 64 -11.73 6.01 -9.07
N SER A 65 -12.77 6.54 -8.41
CA SER A 65 -13.44 5.88 -7.28
C SER A 65 -14.05 4.52 -7.62
N SER A 66 -14.57 4.33 -8.84
CA SER A 66 -15.17 3.04 -9.25
C SER A 66 -14.09 1.97 -9.39
N LYS A 67 -12.95 2.34 -9.98
CA LYS A 67 -11.78 1.47 -10.10
C LYS A 67 -11.15 1.17 -8.75
N ALA A 68 -11.09 2.13 -7.83
CA ALA A 68 -10.61 1.93 -6.47
C ALA A 68 -11.43 0.87 -5.72
N ILE A 69 -12.77 0.97 -5.78
CA ILE A 69 -13.66 -0.05 -5.18
C ILE A 69 -13.42 -1.43 -5.81
N ALA A 70 -13.28 -1.50 -7.14
CA ALA A 70 -12.99 -2.76 -7.81
C ALA A 70 -11.67 -3.38 -7.34
N LEU A 71 -10.60 -2.59 -7.22
CA LEU A 71 -9.29 -3.08 -6.74
C LEU A 71 -9.34 -3.51 -5.27
N LEU A 72 -10.03 -2.78 -4.40
CA LEU A 72 -10.26 -3.21 -3.03
C LEU A 72 -10.94 -4.58 -2.97
N ILE A 73 -11.96 -4.80 -3.82
CA ILE A 73 -12.65 -6.09 -3.89
C ILE A 73 -11.69 -7.20 -4.35
N GLU A 74 -10.86 -6.95 -5.37
CA GLU A 74 -9.86 -7.93 -5.81
C GLU A 74 -8.87 -8.27 -4.69
N GLU A 75 -8.41 -7.27 -3.94
CA GLU A 75 -7.49 -7.46 -2.82
C GLU A 75 -8.14 -8.23 -1.65
N LEU A 76 -9.43 -7.97 -1.37
CA LEU A 76 -10.17 -8.72 -0.35
C LEU A 76 -10.44 -10.18 -0.75
N LYS A 77 -10.49 -10.51 -2.05
CA LYS A 77 -10.65 -11.90 -2.52
C LYS A 77 -9.41 -12.76 -2.25
N VAL A 78 -8.23 -12.15 -2.26
CA VAL A 78 -6.95 -12.86 -1.99
C VAL A 78 -6.63 -12.90 -0.50
N LEU A 79 -7.28 -12.07 0.32
CA LEU A 79 -7.10 -12.01 1.77
C LEU A 79 -7.22 -13.38 2.49
N PRO A 80 -8.10 -14.33 2.12
CA PRO A 80 -8.11 -15.66 2.74
C PRO A 80 -6.80 -16.44 2.59
N ASN A 81 -5.99 -16.15 1.56
CA ASN A 81 -4.68 -16.77 1.37
C ASN A 81 -3.60 -16.09 2.22
N TYR A 82 -3.70 -14.77 2.39
CA TYR A 82 -2.72 -13.98 3.14
C TYR A 82 -2.99 -13.96 4.65
N GLY A 83 -4.24 -14.11 5.04
CA GLY A 83 -4.72 -13.97 6.42
C GLY A 83 -5.08 -12.52 6.76
N ALA A 84 -6.14 -12.34 7.56
CA ALA A 84 -6.61 -11.02 8.00
C ALA A 84 -5.55 -10.25 8.81
N ASN A 85 -4.60 -10.96 9.39
CA ASN A 85 -3.42 -10.41 10.06
C ASN A 85 -2.42 -9.75 9.09
N THR A 86 -2.73 -9.56 7.81
CA THR A 86 -1.95 -8.74 6.87
C THR A 86 -2.50 -7.33 6.71
N ILE A 87 -3.76 -7.07 7.10
CA ILE A 87 -4.37 -5.74 7.03
C ILE A 87 -3.79 -4.83 8.12
N VAL A 88 -3.29 -3.66 7.74
CA VAL A 88 -2.74 -2.68 8.68
C VAL A 88 -3.89 -1.89 9.31
N THR A 89 -4.21 -2.23 10.56
CA THR A 89 -5.32 -1.61 11.32
C THR A 89 -4.86 -0.82 12.54
N SER A 90 -3.54 -0.75 12.78
CA SER A 90 -2.97 -0.05 13.94
C SER A 90 -1.63 0.60 13.60
N LYS A 91 -1.30 1.65 14.34
CA LYS A 91 -0.02 2.36 14.19
C LYS A 91 1.18 1.44 14.42
N ALA A 92 1.12 0.54 15.40
CA ALA A 92 2.19 -0.42 15.66
C ALA A 92 2.49 -1.29 14.43
N LYS A 93 1.45 -1.73 13.71
CA LYS A 93 1.60 -2.53 12.50
C LYS A 93 2.05 -1.69 11.30
N LEU A 94 1.63 -0.43 11.22
CA LEU A 94 2.17 0.50 10.22
C LEU A 94 3.68 0.68 10.40
N ASP A 95 4.13 0.85 11.64
CA ASP A 95 5.55 1.04 11.98
C ASP A 95 6.37 -0.23 11.69
N GLU A 96 5.79 -1.42 11.88
CA GLU A 96 6.38 -2.70 11.46
C GLU A 96 6.59 -2.75 9.94
N VAL A 97 5.56 -2.40 9.15
CA VAL A 97 5.65 -2.36 7.69
C VAL A 97 6.67 -1.33 7.21
N ALA A 98 6.69 -0.14 7.82
CA ALA A 98 7.67 0.90 7.53
C ALA A 98 9.11 0.44 7.86
N SER A 99 9.30 -0.31 8.94
CA SER A 99 10.60 -0.89 9.30
C SER A 99 11.08 -1.89 8.26
N ARG A 100 10.17 -2.70 7.69
CA ARG A 100 10.48 -3.64 6.60
C ARG A 100 10.88 -2.93 5.31
N LEU A 101 10.25 -1.80 4.97
CA LEU A 101 10.72 -0.97 3.84
C LEU A 101 12.15 -0.47 4.07
N GLY A 102 12.48 -0.13 5.32
CA GLY A 102 13.82 0.25 5.73
C GLY A 102 14.88 -0.86 5.66
N THR A 103 14.55 -2.08 5.24
CA THR A 103 15.55 -3.13 4.96
C THR A 103 15.92 -3.23 3.48
N LEU A 104 15.24 -2.46 2.61
CA LEU A 104 15.49 -2.42 1.16
C LEU A 104 16.51 -1.34 0.75
N VAL A 105 17.20 -0.74 1.74
CA VAL A 105 18.25 0.29 1.58
C VAL A 105 19.59 -0.30 1.16
#